data_AF-A0AAV6IZV9-F1
#
_entry.id   AF-A0AAV6IZV9-F1
#
_cell.length_a   1.000
_cell.length_b   1.000
_cell.length_c   1.000
_cell.angle_alpha   90.00
_cell.angle_beta   90.00
_cell.angle_gamma   90.00
#
_symmetry.space_group_name_H-M   'P 1'
#
loop_
_entity.id
_entity.type
_entity.pdbx_description
1 polymer ?
#
loop_
_entity_poly.entity_id
_entity_poly.type
_entity_poly.pdbx_seq_one_letter_code
_entity_poly.pdbx_strand_id
1 'polypeptide(L)'
;MDKTSYTEAGGVAGTLGYIAPECFLAGKATQQSDVYSFGVLLLEIVCGLRPGTVIDEFYCLVNWVRFLHREGRILDAVEERLGDEYVVEEAKKVLVLACSHPIASERPKTQAIVQLISGL
;
A
#
# COMPACT_ATOMS: atom_id res chain seq x y z
N MET A 1 -22.75 11.19 2.68
CA MET A 1 -21.98 11.66 1.50
C MET A 1 -20.54 11.34 1.78
N ASP A 2 -20.09 10.17 1.31
CA ASP A 2 -18.72 9.70 1.52
C ASP A 2 -17.73 10.58 0.78
N LYS A 3 -16.82 11.21 1.51
CA LYS A 3 -15.78 12.12 1.00
C LYS A 3 -14.58 11.37 0.39
N THR A 4 -14.82 10.23 -0.25
CA THR A 4 -13.75 9.40 -0.85
C THR A 4 -13.63 9.54 -2.36
N SER A 5 -14.60 10.20 -3.01
CA SER A 5 -14.60 10.44 -4.46
C SER A 5 -14.60 11.94 -4.74
N TYR A 6 -13.44 12.50 -5.10
CA TYR A 6 -13.35 13.86 -5.63
C TYR A 6 -13.44 13.79 -7.16
N THR A 7 -14.53 14.30 -7.73
CA THR A 7 -14.67 14.45 -9.21
C THR A 7 -14.55 15.90 -9.67
N GLU A 8 -14.31 16.89 -8.81
CA GLU A 8 -14.39 18.30 -9.24
C GLU A 8 -13.16 19.13 -8.87
N ALA A 9 -12.22 19.17 -9.83
CA ALA A 9 -11.42 20.33 -10.26
C ALA A 9 -10.23 19.87 -11.14
N GLY A 10 -10.51 19.27 -12.31
CA GLY A 10 -9.46 18.83 -13.25
C GLY A 10 -8.54 17.70 -12.74
N GLY A 11 -8.93 17.04 -11.64
CA GLY A 11 -8.11 16.11 -10.87
C GLY A 11 -8.25 14.65 -11.30
N VAL A 12 -7.21 13.88 -10.99
CA VAL A 12 -7.13 12.42 -11.19
C VAL A 12 -8.35 11.73 -10.59
N ALA A 13 -9.08 10.97 -11.40
CA ALA A 13 -10.12 10.08 -10.91
C ALA A 13 -9.47 8.90 -10.16
N GLY A 14 -9.88 8.67 -8.91
CA GLY A 14 -9.41 7.52 -8.12
C GLY A 14 -9.80 7.63 -6.65
N THR A 15 -9.52 6.57 -5.90
CA THR A 15 -9.76 6.51 -4.45
C THR A 15 -8.53 6.98 -3.68
N LEU A 16 -8.69 8.01 -2.84
CA LEU A 16 -7.61 8.53 -2.02
C LEU A 16 -6.95 7.42 -1.17
N GLY A 17 -5.61 7.42 -1.12
CA GLY A 17 -4.83 6.39 -0.47
C GLY A 17 -4.35 5.27 -1.41
N TYR A 18 -5.08 4.98 -2.49
CA TYR A 18 -4.67 4.02 -3.52
C TYR A 18 -4.03 4.70 -4.74
N ILE A 19 -4.32 5.98 -4.99
CA ILE A 19 -3.74 6.72 -6.12
C ILE A 19 -2.22 6.80 -5.98
N ALA A 20 -1.50 6.32 -7.01
CA ALA A 20 -0.06 6.41 -7.07
C ALA A 20 0.42 7.88 -7.15
N PRO A 21 1.54 8.25 -6.51
CA PRO A 21 1.99 9.63 -6.42
C PRO A 21 2.18 10.30 -7.79
N GLU A 22 2.67 9.57 -8.78
CA GLU A 22 2.87 10.08 -10.13
C GLU A 22 1.56 10.39 -10.87
N CYS A 23 0.45 9.75 -10.48
CA CYS A 23 -0.84 10.01 -11.11
C CYS A 23 -1.32 11.44 -10.79
N PHE A 24 -1.08 11.95 -9.57
CA PHE A 24 -1.45 13.32 -9.19
C PHE A 24 -0.82 14.39 -10.08
N LEU A 25 0.38 14.11 -10.61
CA LEU A 25 1.10 15.04 -11.49
C LEU A 25 0.78 14.79 -12.97
N ALA A 26 0.69 13.53 -13.39
CA ALA A 26 0.55 13.16 -14.80
C ALA A 26 -0.90 13.03 -15.28
N GLY A 27 -1.88 12.96 -14.39
CA GLY A 27 -3.29 12.76 -14.74
C GLY A 27 -3.61 11.39 -15.35
N LYS A 28 -2.64 10.46 -15.38
CA LYS A 28 -2.71 9.24 -16.19
C LYS A 28 -2.44 7.98 -15.36
N ALA A 29 -3.34 7.01 -15.48
CA ALA A 29 -3.14 5.65 -14.98
C ALA A 29 -2.16 4.86 -15.88
N THR A 30 -1.34 4.03 -15.26
CA THR A 30 -0.34 3.17 -15.90
C THR A 30 -0.32 1.81 -15.23
N GLN A 31 0.30 0.82 -15.87
CA GLN A 31 0.53 -0.48 -15.23
C GLN A 31 1.24 -0.34 -13.86
N GLN A 32 2.18 0.59 -13.73
CA GLN A 32 2.88 0.80 -12.46
C GLN A 32 1.99 1.45 -11.40
N SER A 33 1.03 2.32 -11.78
CA SER A 33 0.07 2.86 -10.81
C SER A 33 -0.90 1.80 -10.30
N ASP A 34 -1.24 0.82 -11.14
CA ASP A 34 -2.04 -0.33 -10.73
C ASP A 34 -1.25 -1.22 -9.75
N VAL A 35 0.06 -1.43 -10.01
CA VAL A 35 0.96 -2.13 -9.07
C VAL A 35 1.03 -1.40 -7.72
N TYR A 36 1.07 -0.06 -7.73
CA TYR A 36 1.03 0.72 -6.49
C TYR A 36 -0.26 0.49 -5.71
N SER A 37 -1.41 0.63 -6.39
CA SER A 37 -2.74 0.44 -5.79
C SER A 37 -2.90 -0.97 -5.22
N PHE A 38 -2.36 -1.97 -5.94
CA PHE A 38 -2.32 -3.36 -5.48
C PHE A 38 -1.44 -3.53 -4.23
N GLY A 39 -0.27 -2.90 -4.19
CA GLY A 39 0.58 -2.88 -2.99
C GLY A 39 -0.14 -2.27 -1.79
N VAL A 40 -0.85 -1.16 -1.98
CA VAL A 40 -1.68 -0.55 -0.93
C VAL A 40 -2.78 -1.51 -0.45
N LEU A 41 -3.45 -2.21 -1.36
CA LEU A 41 -4.47 -3.20 -1.01
C LEU A 41 -3.88 -4.35 -0.16
N LEU A 42 -2.70 -4.85 -0.53
CA LEU A 42 -2.04 -5.88 0.28
C LEU A 42 -1.71 -5.39 1.69
N LEU A 43 -1.25 -4.13 1.82
CA LEU A 43 -1.02 -3.53 3.13
C LEU A 43 -2.32 -3.38 3.91
N GLU A 44 -3.41 -2.92 3.27
CA GLU A 44 -4.73 -2.83 3.91
C GLU A 44 -5.19 -4.18 4.46
N ILE A 45 -4.97 -5.28 3.71
CA ILE A 45 -5.32 -6.63 4.16
C ILE A 45 -4.49 -7.05 5.37
N VAL A 46 -3.16 -6.90 5.32
CA VAL A 46 -2.28 -7.35 6.41
C VAL A 46 -2.43 -6.48 7.67
N CYS A 47 -2.66 -5.18 7.49
CA CYS A 47 -2.76 -4.24 8.61
C CYS A 47 -4.18 -4.13 9.18
N GLY A 48 -5.20 -4.54 8.44
CA GLY A 48 -6.61 -4.32 8.82
C GLY A 48 -7.02 -2.83 8.81
N LEU A 49 -6.23 -1.96 8.17
CA LEU A 49 -6.40 -0.51 8.20
C LEU A 49 -6.72 0.04 6.82
N ARG A 50 -7.73 0.91 6.74
CA ARG A 50 -8.04 1.63 5.50
C ARG A 50 -6.88 2.56 5.13
N PRO A 51 -6.45 2.65 3.85
CA PRO A 51 -5.27 3.43 3.46
C PRO A 51 -5.31 4.93 3.79
N GLY A 52 -6.50 5.51 3.91
CA GLY A 52 -6.74 6.91 4.30
C GLY A 52 -6.91 7.15 5.80
N THR A 53 -6.71 6.13 6.64
CA THR A 53 -6.76 6.27 8.10
C THR A 53 -5.58 7.10 8.60
N VAL A 54 -5.82 8.00 9.55
CA VAL A 54 -4.75 8.69 10.26
C VAL A 54 -4.23 7.77 11.37
N ILE A 55 -2.95 7.42 11.33
CA ILE A 55 -2.31 6.43 12.22
C ILE A 55 -1.03 7.06 12.75
N ASP A 56 -0.87 7.23 14.06
CA ASP A 56 0.34 7.81 14.68
C ASP A 56 0.85 9.08 13.96
N GLU A 57 -0.05 10.02 13.66
CA GLU A 57 0.23 11.27 12.92
C GLU A 57 0.52 11.10 11.41
N PHE A 58 0.57 9.88 10.89
CA PHE A 58 0.67 9.59 9.46
C PHE A 58 -0.70 9.61 8.79
N TYR A 59 -0.80 10.34 7.68
CA TYR A 59 -2.01 10.41 6.83
C TYR A 59 -2.05 9.34 5.72
N CYS A 60 -1.09 8.41 5.73
CA CYS A 60 -0.93 7.43 4.67
C CYS A 60 -0.37 6.12 5.24
N LEU A 61 -1.13 5.04 5.08
CA LEU A 61 -0.75 3.69 5.52
C LEU A 61 0.66 3.28 5.02
N VAL A 62 0.96 3.57 3.75
CA VAL A 62 2.27 3.24 3.15
C VAL A 62 3.43 3.91 3.90
N ASN A 63 3.25 5.17 4.34
CA ASN A 63 4.30 5.91 5.03
C ASN A 63 4.50 5.38 6.46
N TRP A 64 3.42 5.03 7.15
CA TRP A 64 3.48 4.42 8.48
C TRP A 64 4.17 3.05 8.45
N VAL A 65 3.79 2.15 7.52
CA VAL A 65 4.45 0.84 7.36
C VAL A 65 5.94 1.00 7.04
N ARG A 66 6.30 1.97 6.17
CA ARG A 66 7.71 2.28 5.90
C ARG A 66 8.47 2.79 7.11
N PHE A 67 7.84 3.62 7.93
CA PHE A 67 8.43 4.10 9.17
C PHE A 67 8.71 2.93 10.11
N LEU A 68 7.71 2.07 10.36
CA LEU A 68 7.89 0.86 11.16
C LEU A 68 8.98 -0.06 10.62
N HIS A 69 9.09 -0.21 9.30
CA HIS A 69 10.17 -0.98 8.69
C HIS A 69 11.55 -0.40 9.01
N ARG A 70 11.71 0.92 8.93
CA ARG A 70 12.99 1.62 9.24
C ARG A 70 13.36 1.51 10.71
N GLU A 71 12.37 1.51 11.60
CA GLU A 71 12.55 1.35 13.05
C GLU A 71 12.76 -0.12 13.47
N GLY A 72 12.76 -1.07 12.54
CA GLY A 72 12.88 -2.50 12.84
C GLY A 72 11.64 -3.10 13.51
N ARG A 73 10.49 -2.41 13.42
CA ARG A 73 9.22 -2.72 14.08
C ARG A 73 8.12 -3.12 13.08
N ILE A 74 8.50 -3.72 11.96
CA ILE A 74 7.57 -3.95 10.85
C ILE A 74 6.35 -4.82 11.22
N LEU A 75 6.50 -5.73 12.19
CA LEU A 75 5.40 -6.58 12.64
C LEU A 75 4.35 -5.84 13.45
N ASP A 76 4.66 -4.64 13.99
CA ASP A 76 3.68 -3.77 14.64
C ASP A 76 2.62 -3.27 13.64
N ALA A 77 2.85 -3.46 12.33
CA ALA A 77 1.88 -3.15 11.30
C ALA A 77 0.80 -4.23 11.12
N VAL A 78 1.04 -5.46 11.58
CA VAL A 78 0.08 -6.58 11.39
C VAL A 78 -1.16 -6.35 12.24
N GLU A 79 -2.34 -6.68 11.70
CA GLU A 79 -3.60 -6.56 12.40
C GLU A 79 -3.56 -7.32 13.75
N GLU A 80 -3.74 -6.58 14.85
CA GLU A 80 -3.66 -7.12 16.22
C GLU A 80 -4.63 -8.29 16.46
N ARG A 81 -5.80 -8.28 15.80
CA ARG A 81 -6.82 -9.34 15.88
C ARG A 81 -6.34 -10.70 15.39
N LEU A 82 -5.28 -10.75 14.57
CA LEU A 82 -4.71 -12.01 14.11
C LEU A 82 -3.96 -12.74 15.23
N GLY A 83 -3.49 -12.04 16.28
CA GLY A 83 -2.73 -12.67 17.36
C GLY A 83 -1.54 -13.47 16.81
N ASP A 84 -1.49 -14.77 17.10
CA ASP A 84 -0.48 -15.70 16.56
C ASP A 84 -0.98 -16.50 15.33
N GLU A 85 -2.15 -16.18 14.78
CA GLU A 85 -2.81 -16.90 13.66
C GLU A 85 -2.32 -16.41 12.28
N TYR A 86 -1.02 -16.16 12.13
CA TYR A 86 -0.42 -15.83 10.84
C TYR A 86 1.03 -16.29 10.74
N VAL A 87 1.50 -16.51 9.51
CA VAL A 87 2.90 -16.87 9.26
C VAL A 87 3.74 -15.58 9.21
N VAL A 88 4.56 -15.38 10.23
CA VAL A 88 5.40 -14.17 10.41
C VAL A 88 6.23 -13.83 9.16
N GLU A 89 6.81 -14.83 8.52
CA GLU A 89 7.68 -14.61 7.34
C GLU A 89 6.88 -14.23 6.09
N GLU A 90 5.65 -14.71 5.94
CA GLU A 90 4.75 -14.32 4.85
C GLU A 90 4.26 -12.89 5.04
N ALA A 91 3.85 -12.53 6.26
CA ALA A 91 3.45 -11.16 6.59
C ALA A 91 4.60 -10.17 6.33
N LYS A 92 5.83 -10.49 6.76
CA LYS A 92 7.00 -9.65 6.47
C LYS A 92 7.22 -9.47 4.97
N LYS A 93 7.17 -10.55 4.17
CA LYS A 93 7.33 -10.48 2.71
C LYS A 93 6.32 -9.51 2.07
N VAL A 94 5.07 -9.54 2.52
CA VAL A 94 4.03 -8.63 2.04
C VAL A 94 4.29 -7.19 2.48
N LEU A 95 4.62 -6.98 3.76
CA LEU A 95 4.85 -5.65 4.34
C LEU A 95 6.06 -4.91 3.73
N VAL A 96 7.09 -5.65 3.32
CA VAL A 96 8.29 -5.07 2.65
C VAL A 96 8.18 -5.03 1.14
N LEU A 97 7.07 -5.50 0.56
CA LEU A 97 6.91 -5.58 -0.89
C LEU A 97 6.94 -4.17 -1.51
N ALA A 98 7.86 -3.95 -2.44
CA ALA A 98 8.08 -2.64 -3.07
C ALA A 98 6.96 -2.22 -4.04
N CYS A 99 5.82 -2.91 -4.10
CA CYS A 99 4.67 -2.54 -4.93
C CYS A 99 4.24 -1.08 -4.70
N SER A 100 4.21 -0.63 -3.46
CA SER A 100 3.84 0.75 -3.08
C SER A 100 5.03 1.73 -3.05
N HIS A 101 6.10 1.47 -3.82
CA HIS A 101 7.25 2.39 -3.94
C HIS A 101 6.84 3.75 -4.56
N PRO A 102 7.30 4.90 -4.02
CA PRO A 102 6.92 6.20 -4.57
C PRO A 102 7.45 6.40 -5.99
N ILE A 103 8.63 5.83 -6.27
CA ILE A 103 9.24 5.83 -7.61
C ILE A 103 8.70 4.62 -8.38
N ALA A 104 8.00 4.88 -9.49
CA ALA A 104 7.35 3.85 -10.30
C ALA A 104 8.31 2.79 -10.87
N SER A 105 9.54 3.16 -11.22
CA SER A 105 10.54 2.22 -11.76
C SER A 105 11.09 1.22 -10.74
N GLU A 106 10.99 1.54 -9.45
CA GLU A 106 11.45 0.67 -8.36
C GLU A 106 10.40 -0.38 -7.96
N ARG A 107 9.17 -0.28 -8.50
CA ARG A 107 8.12 -1.25 -8.24
C ARG A 107 8.38 -2.53 -9.05
N PRO A 108 8.14 -3.72 -8.46
CA PRO A 108 8.37 -4.98 -9.13
C PRO A 108 7.46 -5.14 -10.36
N LYS A 109 7.92 -5.93 -11.33
CA LYS A 109 7.08 -6.35 -12.45
C LYS A 109 5.98 -7.29 -11.96
N THR A 110 4.81 -7.26 -12.60
CA THR A 110 3.67 -8.13 -12.26
C THR A 110 4.04 -9.61 -12.14
N GLN A 111 4.92 -10.13 -13.00
CA GLN A 111 5.38 -11.52 -12.93
C GLN A 111 6.09 -11.84 -11.60
N ALA A 112 6.95 -10.94 -11.11
CA ALA A 112 7.66 -11.12 -9.84
C ALA A 112 6.68 -11.06 -8.65
N ILE A 113 5.66 -10.20 -8.73
CA ILE A 113 4.58 -10.13 -7.74
C ILE A 113 3.82 -11.45 -7.68
N VAL A 114 3.42 -12.00 -8.83
CA VAL A 114 2.72 -13.29 -8.91
C VAL A 114 3.57 -14.43 -8.34
N GLN A 115 4.86 -14.49 -8.68
CA GLN A 115 5.78 -15.50 -8.15
C GLN A 115 5.91 -15.42 -6.62
N LEU A 116 6.01 -14.21 -6.07
CA LEU A 116 6.09 -14.01 -4.64
C LEU A 116 4.82 -14.47 -3.95
N ILE A 117 3.65 -14.04 -4.44
CA ILE A 117 2.34 -14.38 -3.86
C ILE A 117 2.01 -15.86 -4.01
N SER A 118 2.40 -16.49 -5.12
CA SER A 118 2.17 -17.93 -5.33
C SER A 118 3.03 -18.81 -4.41
N GLY A 119 4.05 -18.24 -3.78
CA GLY A 119 4.88 -18.90 -2.78
C GLY A 119 4.67 -18.37 -1.35
N LEU A 120 3.61 -17.59 -1.14
CA LEU A 120 3.02 -17.37 0.18
C LEU A 120 2.04 -18.52 0.50
#